data_AF-A0A9N9Y7G1-F1
#
_entry.id   AF-A0A9N9Y7G1-F1
#
_cell.length_a   1.000
_cell.length_b   1.000
_cell.length_c   1.000
_cell.angle_alpha   90.00
_cell.angle_beta   90.00
_cell.angle_gamma   90.00
#
_symmetry.space_group_name_H-M   'P 1'
#
loop_
_entity.id
_entity.type
_entity.pdbx_description
1 polymer ?
#
loop_
_entity_poly.entity_id
_entity_poly.type
_entity_poly.pdbx_seq_one_letter_code
_entity_poly.pdbx_strand_id
1 'polypeptide(L)'
;MSSTQQGVYPGRRLAQIVRLKPEHVAEYKECHSKVWPEVLKQIKDCNIEDYSIFWDDNTGILFATLRYVGNDYEGDMARMAANPKVREWWKMTDGYQTSLVPGAKSSDSEPGWWKPLEEVFYQP
;
A
#
# COMPACT_ATOMS: atom_id res chain seq x y z
N MET A 1 33.63 9.59 24.10
CA MET A 1 32.81 8.56 23.44
C MET A 1 31.38 9.08 23.41
N SER A 2 31.01 9.81 22.35
CA SER A 2 29.68 10.41 22.26
C SER A 2 28.72 9.33 21.79
N SER A 3 27.83 8.90 22.68
CA SER A 3 26.70 8.05 22.35
C SER A 3 25.75 8.87 21.47
N THR A 4 25.80 8.65 20.17
CA THR A 4 24.72 9.04 19.27
C THR A 4 23.49 8.27 19.71
N GLN A 5 22.62 8.93 20.48
CA GLN A 5 21.21 8.55 20.51
C GLN A 5 20.73 8.67 19.06
N GLN A 6 20.69 7.54 18.35
CA GLN A 6 19.90 7.43 17.13
C GLN A 6 18.47 7.75 17.54
N GLY A 7 18.05 8.98 17.24
CA GLY A 7 16.66 9.38 17.42
C GLY A 7 15.80 8.35 16.69
N VAL A 8 14.75 7.87 17.37
CA VAL A 8 13.79 6.95 16.77
C VAL A 8 13.22 7.67 15.55
N TYR A 9 13.54 7.18 14.33
CA TYR A 9 12.89 7.67 13.13
C TYR A 9 11.40 7.38 13.30
N PRO A 10 10.52 8.39 13.36
CA PRO A 10 9.11 8.17 13.69
C PRO A 10 8.36 7.38 12.59
N GLY A 11 9.03 7.07 11.48
CA GLY A 11 8.43 6.52 10.28
C GLY A 11 7.74 7.61 9.47
N ARG A 12 7.55 7.34 8.18
CA ARG A 12 6.68 8.12 7.29
C ARG A 12 5.32 7.44 7.24
N ARG A 13 4.26 8.15 7.61
CA ARG A 13 2.88 7.68 7.38
C ARG A 13 2.48 8.01 5.95
N LEU A 14 1.80 7.07 5.33
CA LEU A 14 1.32 7.17 3.96
C LEU A 14 -0.16 6.81 3.95
N ALA A 15 -0.94 7.64 3.26
CA ALA A 15 -2.36 7.41 3.03
C ALA A 15 -2.62 7.45 1.53
N GLN A 16 -3.49 6.57 1.04
CA GLN A 16 -3.83 6.50 -0.37
C GLN A 16 -5.23 5.91 -0.58
N ILE A 17 -5.85 6.24 -1.71
CA ILE A 17 -7.20 5.78 -2.05
C ILE A 17 -7.27 5.19 -3.47
N VAL A 18 -8.16 4.22 -3.63
CA VAL A 18 -8.58 3.67 -4.92
C VAL A 18 -10.08 3.36 -4.86
N ARG A 19 -10.72 3.19 -6.01
CA ARG A 19 -12.13 2.76 -6.05
C ARG A 19 -12.21 1.25 -6.20
N LEU A 20 -12.97 0.59 -5.35
CA LEU A 20 -13.35 -0.81 -5.50
C LEU A 20 -14.56 -0.89 -6.45
N LYS A 21 -14.51 -1.84 -7.38
CA LYS A 21 -15.65 -2.13 -8.26
C LYS A 21 -16.74 -2.83 -7.44
N PRO A 22 -18.01 -2.36 -7.47
CA PRO A 22 -19.09 -2.93 -6.65
C PRO A 22 -19.26 -4.44 -6.81
N GLU A 23 -19.06 -4.95 -8.03
CA GLU A 23 -19.17 -6.36 -8.37
C GLU A 23 -18.04 -7.25 -7.79
N HIS A 24 -16.99 -6.66 -7.22
CA HIS A 24 -15.82 -7.40 -6.69
C HIS A 24 -15.61 -7.22 -5.18
N VAL A 25 -16.61 -6.69 -4.47
CA VAL A 25 -16.49 -6.44 -3.02
C VAL A 25 -16.24 -7.73 -2.24
N ALA A 26 -16.93 -8.82 -2.59
CA ALA A 26 -16.80 -10.09 -1.90
C ALA A 26 -15.41 -10.70 -2.13
N GLU A 27 -14.95 -10.72 -3.38
CA GLU A 27 -13.65 -11.25 -3.79
C GLU A 27 -12.51 -10.46 -3.16
N TYR A 28 -12.62 -9.13 -3.10
CA TYR A 28 -11.63 -8.28 -2.49
C TYR A 28 -11.48 -8.56 -0.98
N LYS A 29 -12.60 -8.71 -0.26
CA LYS A 29 -12.60 -9.06 1.16
C LYS A 29 -12.03 -10.46 1.40
N GLU A 30 -12.46 -11.43 0.60
CA GLU A 30 -12.01 -12.81 0.71
C GLU A 30 -10.50 -12.92 0.50
N CYS A 31 -9.96 -12.31 -0.57
CA CYS A 31 -8.52 -12.40 -0.83
C CYS A 31 -7.71 -11.69 0.26
N HIS A 32 -8.15 -10.53 0.77
CA HIS A 32 -7.45 -9.82 1.84
C HIS A 32 -7.60 -10.48 3.22
N SER A 33 -8.57 -11.37 3.42
CA SER A 33 -8.62 -12.23 4.62
C SER A 33 -7.56 -13.35 4.59
N LYS A 34 -7.01 -13.64 3.40
CA LYS A 34 -6.09 -14.74 3.11
C LYS A 34 -4.92 -14.27 2.24
N VAL A 35 -4.34 -13.12 2.58
CA VAL A 35 -3.20 -12.55 1.84
C VAL A 35 -2.08 -13.59 1.74
N TRP A 36 -1.48 -13.70 0.57
CA TRP A 36 -0.42 -14.68 0.33
C TRP A 36 0.79 -14.42 1.25
N PRO A 37 1.35 -15.47 1.90
CA PRO A 37 2.49 -15.31 2.81
C PRO A 37 3.69 -14.58 2.18
N GLU A 38 3.95 -14.79 0.89
CA GLU A 38 5.03 -14.13 0.14
C GLU A 38 4.81 -12.63 0.00
N VAL A 39 3.55 -12.21 -0.17
CA VAL A 39 3.18 -10.79 -0.24
C VAL A 39 3.34 -10.14 1.13
N LEU A 40 2.84 -10.78 2.19
CA LEU A 40 3.03 -10.30 3.57
C LEU A 40 4.51 -10.21 3.96
N LYS A 41 5.29 -11.22 3.58
CA LYS A 41 6.74 -11.22 3.79
C LYS A 41 7.40 -10.04 3.07
N GLN A 42 7.06 -9.80 1.80
CA GLN A 42 7.64 -8.70 1.04
C GLN A 42 7.27 -7.33 1.63
N ILE A 43 6.03 -7.14 2.09
CA ILE A 43 5.60 -5.92 2.80
C ILE A 43 6.52 -5.66 4.01
N LYS A 44 6.73 -6.71 4.84
CA LYS A 44 7.61 -6.62 6.01
C LYS A 44 9.07 -6.37 5.66
N ASP A 45 9.62 -7.07 4.66
CA ASP A 45 11.00 -6.90 4.19
C ASP A 45 11.26 -5.52 3.56
N CYS A 46 10.20 -4.81 3.17
CA CYS A 46 10.21 -3.43 2.67
C CYS A 46 9.89 -2.41 3.75
N ASN A 47 10.02 -2.77 5.03
CA ASN A 47 9.85 -1.88 6.18
C ASN A 47 8.48 -1.17 6.22
N ILE A 48 7.44 -1.85 5.75
CA ILE A 48 6.05 -1.38 5.88
C ILE A 48 5.42 -2.04 7.10
N GLU A 49 4.90 -1.22 8.00
CA GLU A 49 4.21 -1.61 9.23
C GLU A 49 2.83 -0.93 9.31
N ASP A 50 1.98 -1.40 10.22
CA ASP A 50 0.66 -0.83 10.50
C ASP A 50 -0.21 -0.63 9.25
N TYR A 51 -0.06 -1.51 8.25
CA TYR A 51 -0.77 -1.41 6.98
C TYR A 51 -2.21 -1.91 7.11
N SER A 52 -3.17 -0.99 7.01
CA SER A 52 -4.60 -1.27 7.01
C SER A 52 -5.28 -0.75 5.74
N ILE A 53 -6.32 -1.45 5.29
CA ILE A 53 -7.20 -1.03 4.19
C ILE A 53 -8.65 -1.03 4.69
N PHE A 54 -9.32 0.11 4.58
CA PHE A 54 -10.70 0.32 4.97
C PHE A 54 -11.56 0.49 3.71
N TRP A 55 -12.82 0.09 3.78
CA TRP A 55 -13.78 0.24 2.68
C TRP A 55 -14.97 1.08 3.13
N ASP A 56 -15.30 2.10 2.35
CA ASP A 56 -16.54 2.86 2.47
C ASP A 56 -17.54 2.33 1.43
N ASP A 57 -18.62 1.73 1.91
CA ASP A 57 -19.66 1.11 1.08
C ASP A 57 -20.50 2.12 0.31
N ASN A 58 -20.63 3.35 0.81
CA ASN A 58 -21.41 4.41 0.16
C ASN A 58 -20.70 4.96 -1.07
N THR A 59 -19.38 5.16 -0.97
CA THR A 59 -18.58 5.75 -2.05
C THR A 59 -17.84 4.72 -2.88
N GLY A 60 -17.72 3.47 -2.40
CA GLY A 60 -16.89 2.43 -3.00
C GLY A 60 -15.39 2.70 -2.88
N ILE A 61 -14.97 3.62 -1.99
CA ILE A 61 -13.56 3.95 -1.80
C ILE A 61 -12.90 2.96 -0.87
N LEU A 62 -11.73 2.48 -1.28
CA LEU A 62 -10.76 1.85 -0.40
C LEU A 62 -9.78 2.91 0.08
N PHE A 63 -9.64 3.05 1.40
CA PHE A 63 -8.64 3.89 2.05
C PHE A 63 -7.57 3.01 2.66
N ALA A 64 -6.34 3.12 2.15
CA ALA A 64 -5.17 2.43 2.65
C ALA A 64 -4.30 3.40 3.46
N THR A 65 -3.87 2.97 4.65
CA THR A 65 -2.90 3.67 5.47
C THR A 65 -1.80 2.71 5.92
N LEU A 66 -0.56 3.16 5.90
CA LEU A 66 0.60 2.38 6.34
C LEU A 66 1.70 3.28 6.90
N ARG A 67 2.59 2.69 7.70
CA ARG A 67 3.80 3.35 8.22
C ARG A 67 5.03 2.73 7.58
N TYR A 68 5.82 3.54 6.89
CA TYR A 68 7.13 3.15 6.39
C TYR A 68 8.20 3.49 7.43
N VAL A 69 8.98 2.50 7.86
CA VAL A 69 9.97 2.64 8.95
C VAL A 69 11.42 2.46 8.48
N GLY A 70 11.64 2.26 7.19
CA GLY A 70 12.97 2.10 6.61
C GLY A 70 13.65 3.44 6.33
N ASN A 71 14.87 3.37 5.79
CA ASN A 71 15.70 4.52 5.47
C ASN A 71 15.92 4.72 3.96
N ASP A 72 15.39 3.84 3.11
CA ASP A 72 15.54 3.85 1.65
C ASP A 72 14.20 3.47 0.99
N TYR A 73 13.28 4.43 0.96
CA TYR A 73 11.92 4.20 0.47
C TYR A 73 11.91 3.78 -1.00
N GLU A 74 12.70 4.46 -1.84
CA GLU A 74 12.78 4.17 -3.27
C GLU A 74 13.35 2.77 -3.53
N GLY A 75 14.44 2.41 -2.85
CA GLY A 75 15.01 1.07 -2.95
C GLY A 75 14.07 -0.02 -2.43
N ASP A 76 13.36 0.23 -1.34
CA ASP A 76 12.37 -0.71 -0.80
C ASP A 76 11.18 -0.90 -1.76
N MET A 77 10.65 0.17 -2.34
CA MET A 77 9.56 0.09 -3.32
C MET A 77 10.02 -0.58 -4.62
N ALA A 78 11.25 -0.34 -5.07
CA ALA A 78 11.83 -1.01 -6.23
C ALA A 78 11.95 -2.53 -6.01
N ARG A 79 12.38 -2.97 -4.82
CA ARG A 79 12.42 -4.41 -4.46
C ARG A 79 11.02 -5.03 -4.42
N MET A 80 10.04 -4.30 -3.89
CA MET A 80 8.65 -4.74 -3.88
C MET A 80 8.14 -4.95 -5.31
N ALA A 81 8.37 -3.97 -6.20
CA ALA A 81 7.96 -4.02 -7.60
C ALA A 81 8.69 -5.12 -8.40
N ALA A 82 9.91 -5.49 -8.01
CA ALA A 82 10.67 -6.57 -8.63
C ALA A 82 10.17 -7.98 -8.24
N ASN A 83 9.42 -8.13 -7.15
CA ASN A 83 8.96 -9.44 -6.69
C ASN A 83 7.81 -9.97 -7.56
N PRO A 84 7.97 -11.12 -8.25
CA PRO A 84 6.95 -11.65 -9.16
C PRO A 84 5.65 -12.03 -8.45
N LYS A 85 5.70 -12.49 -7.20
CA LYS A 85 4.49 -12.83 -6.42
C LYS A 85 3.70 -11.59 -6.01
N VAL A 86 4.38 -10.49 -5.72
CA VAL A 86 3.72 -9.20 -5.48
C VAL A 86 3.05 -8.69 -6.76
N ARG A 87 3.73 -8.78 -7.91
CA ARG A 87 3.13 -8.39 -9.20
C ARG A 87 1.92 -9.23 -9.58
N GLU A 88 1.97 -10.54 -9.32
CA GLU A 88 0.84 -11.45 -9.54
C GLU A 88 -0.36 -11.07 -8.66
N TRP A 89 -0.11 -10.80 -7.38
CA TRP A 89 -1.11 -10.30 -6.44
C TRP A 89 -1.72 -8.98 -6.90
N TRP A 90 -0.88 -8.00 -7.26
CA TRP A 90 -1.33 -6.70 -7.76
C TRP A 90 -2.20 -6.83 -9.00
N LYS A 91 -1.79 -7.63 -9.99
CA LYS A 91 -2.59 -7.85 -11.21
C LYS A 91 -3.99 -8.37 -10.90
N MET A 92 -4.11 -9.28 -9.92
CA MET A 92 -5.41 -9.78 -9.46
C MET A 92 -6.24 -8.66 -8.81
N THR A 93 -5.66 -7.91 -7.86
CA THR A 93 -6.38 -6.85 -7.14
C THR A 93 -6.71 -5.63 -8.00
N ASP A 94 -5.85 -5.28 -8.97
CA ASP A 94 -6.11 -4.24 -9.97
C ASP A 94 -7.36 -4.58 -10.78
N GLY A 95 -7.59 -5.87 -11.05
CA GLY A 95 -8.81 -6.36 -11.69
C GLY A 95 -10.09 -6.01 -10.93
N TYR A 96 -10.01 -5.90 -9.60
CA TYR A 96 -11.13 -5.54 -8.72
C TYR A 96 -11.30 -4.04 -8.55
N GLN A 97 -10.35 -3.24 -9.02
CA GLN A 97 -10.24 -1.82 -8.69
C GLN A 97 -10.31 -0.93 -9.93
N THR A 98 -10.58 0.34 -9.69
CA THR A 98 -10.47 1.42 -10.67
C THR A 98 -9.61 2.52 -10.08
N SER A 99 -8.49 2.83 -10.74
CA SER A 99 -7.62 3.93 -10.30
C SER A 99 -8.34 5.27 -10.33
N LEU A 100 -7.98 6.14 -9.38
CA LEU A 100 -8.38 7.55 -9.34
C LEU A 100 -7.29 8.48 -9.91
N VAL A 101 -6.16 7.91 -10.35
CA VAL A 101 -5.03 8.64 -10.91
C VAL A 101 -5.18 8.71 -12.44
N PRO A 102 -5.26 9.91 -13.04
CA PRO A 102 -5.38 10.04 -14.48
C PRO A 102 -4.22 9.37 -15.22
N GLY A 103 -4.54 8.45 -16.14
CA GLY A 103 -3.54 7.76 -16.97
C GLY A 103 -2.90 6.52 -16.33
N ALA A 104 -3.22 6.18 -15.08
CA ALA A 104 -2.73 4.95 -14.44
C ALA A 104 -3.30 3.71 -15.12
N LYS A 105 -2.47 2.67 -15.28
CA LYS A 105 -2.81 1.43 -16.02
C LYS A 105 -2.83 0.19 -15.14
N SER A 106 -1.91 0.12 -14.18
CA SER A 106 -1.72 -0.98 -13.24
C SER A 106 -0.83 -0.55 -12.09
N SER A 107 -0.82 -1.31 -11.00
CA SER A 107 0.07 -1.12 -9.85
C SER A 107 1.56 -1.36 -10.17
N ASP A 108 1.89 -1.96 -11.32
CA ASP A 108 3.27 -2.18 -11.78
C ASP A 108 3.79 -1.16 -12.81
N SER A 109 3.06 -0.05 -12.99
CA SER A 109 3.39 0.98 -13.97
C SER A 109 3.23 2.39 -13.41
N GLU A 110 3.87 3.35 -14.07
CA GLU A 110 3.65 4.78 -13.81
C GLU A 110 2.63 5.38 -14.79
N PRO A 111 1.75 6.30 -14.35
CA PRO A 111 1.64 6.80 -12.98
C PRO A 111 1.04 5.75 -12.03
N GLY A 112 1.47 5.77 -10.77
CA GLY A 112 1.04 4.81 -9.74
C GLY A 112 -0.48 4.62 -9.61
N TRP A 113 -0.90 3.39 -9.29
CA TRP A 113 -2.30 2.96 -9.33
C TRP A 113 -3.19 3.55 -8.23
N TRP A 114 -2.66 3.69 -7.02
CA TRP A 114 -3.37 4.27 -5.89
C TRP A 114 -3.10 5.77 -5.81
N LYS A 115 -4.14 6.56 -5.57
CA LYS A 115 -4.01 8.01 -5.45
C LYS A 115 -3.48 8.37 -4.06
N PRO A 116 -2.30 9.00 -3.93
CA PRO A 116 -1.78 9.41 -2.63
C PRO A 116 -2.63 10.55 -2.02
N LEU A 117 -2.67 10.60 -0.70
CA LEU A 117 -3.30 11.65 0.09
C LEU A 117 -2.25 12.42 0.90
N GLU A 118 -2.53 13.69 1.14
CA GLU A 118 -1.72 14.56 1.99
C GLU A 118 -2.08 14.36 3.47
N GLU A 119 -1.09 14.10 4.31
CA GLU A 119 -1.26 14.16 5.76
C GLU A 119 -1.25 15.63 6.19
N VAL A 120 -2.39 16.10 6.70
CA VAL A 120 -2.54 17.51 7.15
C VAL A 120 -2.47 17.68 8.67
N PHE A 121 -2.56 16.58 9.43
CA PHE A 121 -2.52 16.58 10.89
C PHE A 121 -2.11 15.20 11.42
N TYR A 122 -1.34 15.19 12.50
CA TYR A 122 -1.01 13.99 13.27
C TYR A 122 -0.77 14.37 14.74
N GLN A 123 -1.29 13.55 15.66
CA GLN A 123 -0.95 13.61 17.08
C GLN A 123 -0.48 12.21 17.53
N PRO A 124 0.76 12.07 18.04
CA PRO A 124 1.27 10.81 18.59
C PRO A 124 0.47 10.29 19.79
#